data_AF-N0BLI3-F1
#
_entry.id   AF-N0BLI3-F1
#
_cell.length_a   1.000
_cell.length_b   1.000
_cell.length_c   1.000
_cell.angle_alpha   90.00
_cell.angle_beta   90.00
_cell.angle_gamma   90.00
#
_symmetry.space_group_name_H-M   'P 1'
#
loop_
_entity.id
_entity.type
_entity.pdbx_description
1 polymer ?
#
loop_
_entity_poly.entity_id
_entity_poly.type
_entity_poly.pdbx_seq_one_letter_code
_entity_poly.pdbx_strand_id
1 'polypeptide(L)' 'MIGIAVSKNGVPIRLTEERWFHIVENHDELAGLSDEVLLAVEDPDFIVNGWTDEFLAVRKINDKYLVAV' A
#
# COMPACT_ATOMS: atom_id res chain seq x y z
N MET A 1 -0.03 -4.79 -15.88
CA MET A 1 -0.03 -3.68 -14.89
C MET A 1 -1.15 -3.97 -13.91
N ILE A 2 -0.91 -3.87 -12.60
CA ILE A 2 -1.95 -4.19 -11.61
C ILE A 2 -2.92 -3.02 -11.43
N GLY A 3 -2.41 -1.83 -11.14
CA GLY A 3 -3.26 -0.67 -10.96
C GLY A 3 -2.52 0.63 -10.68
N ILE A 4 -3.30 1.70 -10.52
CA ILE A 4 -2.84 3.03 -10.13
C ILE A 4 -3.76 3.50 -9.01
N ALA A 5 -3.16 4.05 -7.96
CA ALA A 5 -3.85 4.68 -6.83
C ALA A 5 -3.42 6.15 -6.74
N VAL A 6 -4.33 7.06 -6.40
CA VAL A 6 -3.97 8.45 -6.07
C VAL A 6 -3.89 8.59 -4.56
N SER A 7 -2.71 8.92 -4.03
CA SER A 7 -2.53 9.10 -2.58
C SER A 7 -3.34 10.29 -2.04
N LYS A 8 -3.53 10.36 -0.71
CA LYS A 8 -4.18 11.52 -0.07
C LYS A 8 -3.46 12.85 -0.32
N ASN A 9 -2.18 12.83 -0.73
CA ASN A 9 -1.42 14.02 -1.12
C ASN A 9 -1.52 14.34 -2.62
N GLY A 10 -2.40 13.65 -3.36
CA GLY A 10 -2.63 13.87 -4.80
C GLY A 10 -1.53 13.28 -5.69
N VAL A 11 -0.67 12.40 -5.16
CA VAL A 11 0.41 11.78 -5.93
C VAL A 11 -0.07 10.45 -6.51
N PRO A 12 -0.05 10.26 -7.84
CA PRO A 12 -0.39 8.98 -8.45
C PRO A 12 0.73 7.97 -8.23
N ILE A 13 0.39 6.82 -7.65
CA ILE A 13 1.28 5.68 -7.39
C ILE A 13 0.87 4.53 -8.30
N ARG A 14 1.82 4.00 -9.06
CA ARG A 14 1.59 2.88 -9.98
C ARG A 14 2.15 1.58 -9.43
N LEU A 15 1.29 0.57 -9.33
CA LEU A 15 1.68 -0.79 -8.98
C LEU A 15 1.82 -1.63 -10.27
N THR A 16 3.07 -1.88 -10.66
CA THR A 16 3.38 -2.75 -11.81
C THR A 16 3.41 -4.22 -11.36
N GLU A 17 3.27 -5.15 -12.30
CA GLU A 17 3.37 -6.59 -12.03
C GLU A 17 4.74 -6.96 -11.48
N GLU A 18 5.82 -6.40 -12.05
CA GLU A 18 7.20 -6.59 -11.59
C GLU A 18 7.38 -6.13 -10.12
N ARG A 19 6.90 -4.93 -9.77
CA ARG A 19 6.98 -4.43 -8.40
C ARG A 19 6.17 -5.29 -7.44
N TRP A 20 4.97 -5.68 -7.84
CA TRP A 20 4.13 -6.55 -7.04
C TRP A 20 4.79 -7.91 -6.80
N PHE A 21 5.38 -8.49 -7.85
CA PHE A 21 6.12 -9.75 -7.75
C PHE A 21 7.25 -9.64 -6.71
N HIS A 22 8.07 -8.58 -6.77
CA HIS A 22 9.13 -8.36 -5.79
C HIS A 22 8.63 -8.15 -4.35
N ILE A 23 7.46 -7.51 -4.18
CA ILE A 23 6.83 -7.37 -2.87
C ILE A 23 6.46 -8.75 -2.32
N VAL A 24 5.69 -9.54 -3.08
CA VAL A 24 5.20 -10.85 -2.60
C VAL A 24 6.29 -11.91 -2.48
N GLU A 25 7.43 -11.76 -3.17
CA GLU A 25 8.61 -12.62 -2.97
C GLU A 25 9.18 -12.51 -1.54
N ASN A 26 9.06 -11.34 -0.90
CA ASN A 26 9.54 -11.10 0.46
C ASN A 26 8.41 -11.09 1.50
N HIS A 27 7.16 -10.93 1.04
CA HIS A 27 5.95 -10.81 1.84
C HIS A 27 4.86 -11.71 1.26
N ASP A 28 5.00 -13.02 1.46
CA ASP A 28 4.06 -14.01 0.92
C ASP A 28 2.64 -13.82 1.49
N GLU A 29 2.53 -13.24 2.68
CA GLU A 29 1.26 -12.88 3.33
C GLU A 29 0.46 -11.83 2.57
N LEU A 30 1.10 -11.06 1.68
CA LEU A 30 0.43 -10.06 0.84
C LEU A 30 -0.10 -10.64 -0.48
N ALA A 31 0.20 -11.89 -0.81
CA ALA A 31 -0.27 -12.51 -2.04
C ALA A 31 -1.82 -12.44 -2.14
N GLY A 32 -2.31 -11.86 -3.23
CA GLY A 32 -3.74 -11.62 -3.47
C GLY A 32 -4.32 -10.36 -2.83
N LEU A 33 -3.52 -9.56 -2.10
CA LEU A 33 -3.96 -8.31 -1.46
C LEU A 33 -3.58 -7.05 -2.24
N SER A 34 -3.30 -7.16 -3.55
CA SER A 34 -2.86 -6.01 -4.35
C SER A 34 -3.88 -4.88 -4.37
N ASP A 35 -5.16 -5.21 -4.41
CA ASP A 35 -6.24 -4.23 -4.40
C ASP A 35 -6.34 -3.53 -3.04
N GLU A 36 -6.14 -4.27 -1.94
CA GLU A 36 -6.10 -3.69 -0.59
C GLU A 36 -4.90 -2.76 -0.38
N VAL A 37 -3.75 -3.04 -1.01
CA VAL A 37 -2.59 -2.13 -1.02
C VAL A 37 -2.93 -0.82 -1.75
N LEU A 38 -3.57 -0.91 -2.93
CA LEU A 38 -4.01 0.28 -3.66
C LEU A 38 -5.05 1.07 -2.85
N LEU A 39 -6.03 0.38 -2.25
CA LEU A 39 -7.03 0.98 -1.36
C LEU A 39 -6.39 1.65 -0.14
N ALA A 40 -5.36 1.07 0.46
CA ALA A 40 -4.65 1.69 1.59
C ALA A 40 -3.97 3.01 1.18
N VAL A 41 -3.53 3.13 -0.07
CA VAL A 41 -2.98 4.39 -0.60
C VAL A 41 -4.07 5.44 -0.83
N GLU A 42 -5.19 5.05 -1.45
CA GLU A 42 -6.28 5.98 -1.81
C GLU A 42 -7.14 6.39 -0.61
N ASP A 43 -7.37 5.45 0.30
CA ASP A 43 -8.28 5.58 1.43
C ASP A 43 -7.78 4.81 2.68
N PRO A 44 -6.68 5.26 3.30
CA PRO A 44 -6.24 4.73 4.60
C PRO A 44 -7.19 5.16 5.72
N ASP A 45 -7.24 4.36 6.78
CA ASP A 45 -7.96 4.73 8.01
C ASP A 45 -7.26 5.89 8.72
N PHE A 46 -5.92 5.91 8.68
CA PHE A 46 -5.11 7.01 9.18
C PHE A 46 -3.73 7.02 8.52
N ILE A 47 -3.09 8.19 8.54
CA ILE A 47 -1.73 8.39 8.06
C ILE A 47 -0.85 8.76 9.25
N VAL A 48 0.29 8.09 9.39
CA VAL A 48 1.30 8.44 10.39
C VAL A 48 2.60 8.85 9.73
N ASN A 49 3.38 9.69 10.41
CA ASN A 49 4.73 10.01 9.97
C ASN A 49 5.64 8.83 10.29
N GLY A 50 6.40 8.40 9.30
CA GLY A 50 7.51 7.50 9.49
C GLY A 50 8.74 8.21 10.03
N TRP A 51 9.90 7.56 9.92
CA TRP A 51 11.13 7.98 10.61
C TRP A 51 12.00 8.89 9.74
N THR A 52 11.79 8.88 8.44
CA THR A 52 12.55 9.60 7.41
C THR A 52 11.65 10.55 6.61
N ASP A 53 10.70 11.19 7.29
CA ASP A 53 9.70 12.11 6.72
C ASP A 53 8.76 11.47 5.68
N GLU A 54 8.64 10.14 5.68
CA GLU A 54 7.65 9.42 4.88
C GLU A 54 6.25 9.46 5.52
N PHE A 55 5.23 9.34 4.68
CA PHE A 55 3.85 9.12 5.11
C PHE A 55 3.50 7.64 5.02
N LEU A 56 3.15 7.04 6.14
CA LEU A 56 2.70 5.65 6.21
C LEU A 56 1.18 5.63 6.16
N ALA A 57 0.63 5.11 5.07
CA ALA A 57 -0.80 4.93 4.89
C ALA A 57 -1.23 3.60 5.54
N VAL A 58 -2.06 3.68 6.58
CA VAL A 58 -2.44 2.52 7.40
C VAL A 58 -3.90 2.19 7.20
N ARG A 59 -4.20 0.93 6.90
CA ARG A 59 -5.56 0.41 6.74
C ARG A 59 -5.72 -0.88 7.52
N LYS A 60 -6.79 -1.00 8.29
CA LYS A 60 -7.10 -2.20 9.07
C LYS A 60 -7.69 -3.27 8.15
N ILE A 61 -7.11 -4.46 8.19
CA ILE A 61 -7.60 -5.64 7.47
C ILE A 61 -7.76 -6.75 8.51
N ASN A 62 -9.01 -7.11 8.80
CA ASN A 62 -9.37 -8.03 9.88
C ASN A 62 -8.78 -7.58 11.23
N ASP A 63 -7.92 -8.40 11.83
CA ASP A 63 -7.21 -8.20 13.08
C ASP A 63 -5.81 -7.59 12.90
N LYS A 64 -5.41 -7.30 11.66
CA LYS A 64 -4.09 -6.75 11.30
C LYS A 64 -4.21 -5.36 10.68
N TYR A 65 -3.06 -4.72 10.50
CA TYR A 65 -2.93 -3.48 9.76
C TYR A 65 -2.03 -3.69 8.56
N LEU A 66 -2.50 -3.25 7.40
CA LEU A 66 -1.69 -3.10 6.19
C LEU A 66 -1.11 -1.68 6.20
N VAL A 67 0.20 -1.59 5.92
CA VAL A 67 0.93 -0.33 5.87
C VAL A 67 1.56 -0.19 4.49
N ALA A 68 1.22 0.87 3.78
CA ALA A 68 1.82 1.24 2.51
C ALA A 68 2.68 2.51 2.69
N VAL A 69 3.86 2.53 2.06
CA VAL A 69 4.87 3.59 2.13
C VAL A 69 5.48 3.85 0.77
#